data_AF-A0A849E7V9-F1
#
_entry.id   AF-A0A849E7V9-F1
#
_cell.length_a   1.000
_cell.length_b   1.000
_cell.length_c   1.000
_cell.angle_alpha   90.00
_cell.angle_beta   90.00
_cell.angle_gamma   90.00
#
_symmetry.space_group_name_H-M   'P 1'
#
loop_
_entity.id
_entity.type
_entity.pdbx_description
1 polymer ?
#
loop_
_entity_poly.entity_id
_entity_poly.type
_entity_poly.pdbx_seq_one_letter_code
_entity_poly.pdbx_strand_id
1 'polypeptide(L)'
;MSFTWLDVVLVSIMLISGFLAVMRGFFREIMSLVAWGGAAGAAALVLSVPELRQQASDILKPYLDNNDTLIIIAIAGIVFLVMLIFLSIITVKLSDSLLESGAGPVDRSLGFLYGLTRGLA
;
A
#
# COMPACT_ATOMS: atom_id res chain seq x y z
N MET A 1 34.56 -15.21 25.57
CA MET A 1 33.09 -15.25 25.53
C MET A 1 32.71 -16.54 24.83
N SER A 2 32.08 -17.47 25.53
CA SER A 2 31.62 -18.74 24.94
C SER A 2 30.40 -18.46 24.07
N PHE A 3 30.51 -18.70 22.77
CA PHE A 3 29.35 -18.66 21.87
C PHE A 3 28.40 -19.78 22.29
N THR A 4 27.21 -19.41 22.77
CA THR A 4 26.22 -20.38 23.25
C THR A 4 25.23 -20.70 22.14
N TRP A 5 24.63 -21.89 22.18
CA TRP A 5 23.54 -22.25 21.25
C TRP A 5 22.37 -21.25 21.33
N LEU A 6 22.20 -20.58 22.47
CA LEU A 6 21.24 -19.49 22.64
C LEU A 6 21.56 -18.28 21.76
N ASP A 7 22.84 -17.89 21.63
CA ASP A 7 23.24 -16.77 20.78
C ASP A 7 22.87 -17.02 19.31
N VAL A 8 23.07 -18.26 18.83
CA VAL A 8 22.73 -18.66 17.45
C VAL A 8 21.23 -18.62 17.20
N VAL A 9 20.42 -19.08 18.16
CA VAL A 9 18.96 -19.03 18.08
C VAL A 9 18.46 -17.59 18.10
N LEU A 10 19.01 -16.75 18.98
CA LEU A 10 18.63 -15.33 19.07
C LEU A 10 18.94 -14.58 17.77
N VAL A 11 20.14 -14.75 17.21
CA VAL A 11 20.51 -14.13 15.93
C VAL A 11 19.59 -14.59 14.81
N SER A 12 19.22 -15.87 14.78
CA SER A 12 18.29 -16.41 13.76
C SER A 12 16.90 -15.75 13.85
N ILE A 13 16.36 -15.61 15.07
CA ILE A 13 15.07 -14.94 15.30
C ILE A 13 15.15 -13.46 14.91
N MET A 14 16.23 -12.77 15.29
CA MET A 14 16.43 -11.36 14.96
C MET A 14 16.51 -11.13 13.44
N LEU A 15 17.20 -12.01 12.71
CA LEU A 15 17.28 -11.93 11.25
C LEU A 15 15.92 -12.12 10.58
N ILE A 16 15.14 -13.10 11.01
CA ILE A 16 13.80 -13.35 10.47
C ILE A 16 12.86 -12.17 10.78
N SER A 17 12.87 -11.67 12.02
CA SER A 17 12.04 -10.54 12.43
C SER A 17 12.40 -9.25 11.67
N GLY A 18 13.69 -8.97 11.52
CA GLY A 18 14.20 -7.84 10.73
C GLY A 18 13.78 -7.95 9.26
N PHE A 19 13.90 -9.14 8.67
CA PHE A 19 13.47 -9.37 7.29
C PHE A 19 11.96 -9.17 7.10
N LEU A 20 11.14 -9.70 8.01
CA LEU A 20 9.69 -9.53 7.98
C LEU A 20 9.28 -8.06 8.17
N ALA A 21 10.00 -7.30 8.99
CA ALA A 21 9.79 -5.87 9.16
C ALA A 21 10.05 -5.09 7.86
N VAL A 22 11.15 -5.40 7.17
CA VAL A 22 11.49 -4.79 5.87
C VAL A 22 10.45 -5.13 4.80
N MET A 23 10.03 -6.40 4.70
CA MET A 23 8.99 -6.82 3.75
C MET A 23 7.68 -6.05 3.95
N ARG A 24 7.30 -5.78 5.21
CA ARG A 24 6.07 -5.02 5.52
C ARG A 24 6.11 -3.58 5.02
N GLY A 25 7.27 -2.92 5.12
CA GLY A 25 7.49 -1.59 4.54
C GLY A 25 7.46 -1.61 3.02
N PHE A 26 8.13 -2.59 2.42
CA PHE A 26 8.20 -2.78 0.97
C PHE A 26 6.83 -2.99 0.32
N PHE A 27 5.96 -3.84 0.89
CA PHE A 27 4.60 -4.02 0.37
C PHE A 27 3.78 -2.73 0.39
N ARG A 28 3.96 -1.91 1.43
CA ARG A 28 3.28 -0.60 1.54
C ARG A 28 3.75 0.35 0.46
N GLU A 29 5.05 0.39 0.19
CA GLU A 29 5.62 1.24 -0.87
C GLU A 29 5.13 0.81 -2.25
N ILE A 30 5.22 -0.48 -2.59
CA ILE A 30 4.73 -1.01 -3.87
C ILE A 30 3.25 -0.68 -4.05
N MET A 31 2.42 -0.95 -3.06
CA MET A 31 0.99 -0.67 -3.17
C MET A 31 0.71 0.82 -3.39
N SER A 32 1.49 1.71 -2.75
CA SER A 32 1.36 3.15 -3.01
C SER A 32 1.76 3.53 -4.44
N LEU A 33 2.81 2.91 -4.97
CA LEU A 33 3.28 3.13 -6.34
C LEU A 33 2.27 2.60 -7.36
N VAL A 34 1.68 1.43 -7.11
CA VAL A 34 0.61 0.86 -7.93
C VAL A 34 -0.64 1.74 -7.88
N ALA A 35 -1.02 2.27 -6.71
CA ALA A 35 -2.16 3.17 -6.58
C ALA A 35 -1.94 4.47 -7.36
N TRP A 36 -0.76 5.09 -7.23
CA TRP A 36 -0.37 6.28 -7.97
C TRP A 36 -0.32 6.02 -9.49
N GLY A 37 0.34 4.94 -9.91
CA GLY A 37 0.46 4.55 -11.31
C GLY A 37 -0.89 4.20 -11.93
N GLY A 38 -1.74 3.46 -11.21
CA GLY A 38 -3.10 3.11 -11.62
C GLY A 38 -4.00 4.33 -11.75
N ALA A 39 -3.91 5.29 -10.83
CA ALA A 39 -4.65 6.54 -10.90
C ALA A 39 -4.21 7.42 -12.07
N ALA A 40 -2.91 7.57 -12.28
CA ALA A 40 -2.36 8.30 -13.42
C ALA A 40 -2.73 7.62 -14.76
N GLY A 41 -2.66 6.29 -14.81
CA GLY A 41 -3.08 5.49 -15.95
C GLY A 41 -4.56 5.67 -16.26
N ALA A 42 -5.44 5.64 -15.25
CA ALA A 42 -6.87 5.86 -15.43
C ALA A 42 -7.18 7.27 -15.97
N ALA A 43 -6.53 8.31 -15.43
CA ALA A 43 -6.67 9.67 -15.94
C ALA A 43 -6.21 9.78 -17.41
N ALA A 44 -5.08 9.17 -17.75
CA ALA A 44 -4.57 9.15 -19.13
C ALA A 44 -5.53 8.39 -20.07
N LEU A 45 -6.12 7.28 -19.63
CA LEU A 45 -7.10 6.52 -20.41
C LEU A 45 -8.36 7.35 -20.69
N VAL A 46 -8.91 8.03 -19.67
CA VAL A 46 -10.09 8.91 -19.86
C VAL A 46 -9.79 10.04 -20.84
N LEU A 47 -8.59 10.62 -20.81
CA LEU A 47 -8.19 11.66 -21.76
C LEU A 47 -7.94 11.13 -23.18
N SER A 48 -7.50 9.87 -23.31
CA SER A 48 -7.18 9.25 -24.60
C SER A 48 -8.43 8.75 -25.34
N VAL A 49 -9.48 8.37 -24.60
CA VAL A 49 -10.74 7.91 -25.18
C VAL A 49 -11.64 9.11 -25.48
N PRO A 50 -11.96 9.39 -26.77
CA PRO A 50 -12.70 10.59 -27.16
C PRO A 50 -14.09 10.69 -26.52
N GLU A 51 -14.81 9.56 -26.43
CA GLU A 51 -16.16 9.49 -25.87
C GLU A 51 -16.18 9.86 -24.38
N LEU A 52 -15.27 9.28 -23.59
CA LEU A 52 -15.15 9.55 -22.15
C LEU A 52 -14.70 11.00 -21.90
N ARG A 53 -13.74 11.47 -22.69
CA ARG A 53 -13.28 12.86 -22.63
C ARG A 53 -14.42 13.83 -22.95
N GLN A 54 -15.23 13.56 -23.97
CA GLN A 54 -16.31 14.45 -24.37
C GLN A 54 -17.40 14.51 -23.30
N GLN A 55 -17.82 13.36 -22.76
CA GLN A 55 -18.76 13.30 -21.64
C GLN A 55 -18.26 14.08 -20.42
N ALA A 56 -17.00 13.89 -20.04
CA ALA A 56 -16.41 14.62 -18.92
C ALA A 56 -16.29 16.12 -19.23
N SER A 57 -15.96 16.50 -20.47
CA SER A 57 -15.87 17.90 -20.89
C SER A 57 -17.22 18.59 -20.85
N ASP A 58 -18.30 17.94 -21.27
CA ASP A 58 -19.64 18.54 -21.28
C ASP A 58 -20.14 18.86 -19.86
N ILE A 59 -19.73 18.07 -18.87
CA ILE A 59 -20.02 18.34 -17.45
C ILE A 59 -19.26 19.58 -16.96
N LEU A 60 -18.02 19.78 -17.41
CA LEU A 60 -17.12 20.84 -16.91
C LEU A 60 -17.19 22.16 -17.67
N LYS A 61 -17.58 22.16 -18.95
CA LYS A 61 -17.75 23.36 -19.79
C LYS A 61 -18.50 24.52 -19.12
N PRO A 62 -19.67 24.30 -18.48
CA PRO A 62 -20.42 25.39 -17.84
C PRO A 62 -19.75 25.98 -16.59
N TYR A 63 -18.76 25.31 -16.00
CA TYR A 63 -18.06 25.77 -14.79
C TYR A 63 -16.71 26.45 -15.07
N LEU A 64 -16.16 26.29 -16.29
CA LEU A 64 -14.78 26.68 -16.63
C LEU A 64 -14.69 27.63 -17.83
N ASP A 65 -15.77 28.37 -18.13
CA ASP A 65 -15.81 29.41 -19.18
C ASP A 65 -15.28 28.93 -20.55
N ASN A 66 -15.54 27.67 -20.90
CA ASN A 66 -15.06 27.02 -22.13
C ASN A 66 -13.54 27.09 -22.38
N ASN A 67 -12.74 27.25 -21.32
CA ASN A 67 -11.29 27.17 -21.46
C ASN A 67 -10.87 25.70 -21.56
N ASP A 68 -10.59 25.24 -22.79
CA ASP A 68 -10.20 23.86 -23.09
C ASP A 68 -9.03 23.36 -22.24
N THR A 69 -8.05 24.22 -21.93
CA THR A 69 -6.88 23.83 -21.14
C THR A 69 -7.29 23.54 -19.69
N LEU A 70 -8.11 24.40 -19.10
CA LEU A 70 -8.60 24.21 -17.73
C LEU A 70 -9.49 22.98 -17.62
N ILE A 71 -10.34 22.73 -18.62
CA ILE A 71 -11.22 21.56 -18.66
C ILE A 71 -10.39 20.26 -18.67
N ILE A 72 -9.37 20.16 -19.51
CA ILE A 72 -8.50 18.98 -19.57
C ILE A 72 -7.80 18.74 -18.23
N ILE A 73 -7.23 19.78 -17.62
CA ILE A 73 -6.54 19.68 -16.33
C ILE A 73 -7.52 19.25 -15.23
N ALA A 74 -8.72 19.81 -15.22
CA ALA A 74 -9.75 19.49 -14.24
C ALA A 74 -10.24 18.04 -14.38
N ILE A 75 -10.47 17.55 -15.61
CA ILE A 75 -10.80 16.14 -15.87
C ILE A 75 -9.68 15.23 -15.35
N ALA A 76 -8.43 15.51 -15.73
CA ALA A 76 -7.28 14.73 -15.31
C ALA A 76 -7.18 14.65 -13.78
N GLY A 77 -7.30 15.80 -13.11
CA GLY A 77 -7.21 15.92 -11.66
C GLY A 77 -8.34 15.19 -10.94
N ILE A 78 -9.60 15.35 -11.39
CA ILE A 78 -10.75 14.69 -10.77
C ILE A 78 -10.62 13.17 -10.91
N VAL A 79 -10.36 12.66 -12.12
CA VAL A 79 -10.24 11.22 -12.36
C VAL A 79 -9.07 10.64 -11.57
N PHE A 80 -7.93 11.32 -11.56
CA PHE A 80 -6.76 10.91 -10.78
C PHE A 80 -7.08 10.79 -9.29
N LEU A 81 -7.69 11.81 -8.69
CA LEU A 81 -8.02 11.80 -7.26
C LEU A 81 -9.05 10.73 -6.91
N VAL A 82 -10.12 10.61 -7.70
CA VAL A 82 -11.16 9.59 -7.48
C VAL A 82 -10.55 8.19 -7.55
N MET A 83 -9.75 7.93 -8.58
CA MET A 83 -9.12 6.62 -8.76
C MET A 83 -8.07 6.34 -7.68
N LEU A 84 -7.29 7.34 -7.27
CA LEU A 84 -6.30 7.22 -6.21
C LEU A 84 -6.95 6.89 -4.86
N ILE A 85 -8.07 7.55 -4.53
CA ILE A 85 -8.85 7.25 -3.33
C ILE A 85 -9.39 5.82 -3.40
N PHE A 86 -9.96 5.43 -4.54
CA PHE A 86 -10.51 4.08 -4.74
C PHE A 86 -9.44 2.98 -4.60
N LEU A 87 -8.29 3.15 -5.27
CA LEU A 87 -7.14 2.25 -5.17
C LEU A 87 -6.58 2.19 -3.74
N SER A 88 -6.45 3.34 -3.08
CA SER A 88 -5.98 3.43 -1.70
C SER A 88 -6.88 2.66 -0.74
N ILE A 89 -8.21 2.78 -0.88
CA ILE A 89 -9.17 2.02 -0.06
C ILE A 89 -9.01 0.50 -0.30
N ILE A 90 -8.83 0.07 -1.55
CA ILE A 90 -8.61 -1.34 -1.87
C ILE A 90 -7.30 -1.84 -1.24
N THR A 91 -6.22 -1.06 -1.35
CA THR A 91 -4.92 -1.38 -0.75
C THR A 91 -5.02 -1.57 0.76
N VAL A 92 -5.72 -0.68 1.47
CA VAL A 92 -5.89 -0.78 2.93
C VAL A 92 -6.63 -2.08 3.29
N LYS A 93 -7.72 -2.40 2.58
CA LYS A 93 -8.50 -3.63 2.83
C LYS A 93 -7.70 -4.91 2.55
N LEU A 94 -6.86 -4.90 1.50
CA LEU A 94 -5.96 -6.02 1.18
C LEU A 94 -4.89 -6.19 2.25
N SER A 95 -4.32 -5.08 2.72
CA SER A 95 -3.31 -5.05 3.79
C SER A 95 -3.85 -5.66 5.08
N ASP A 96 -5.06 -5.29 5.48
CA ASP A 96 -5.68 -5.80 6.72
C ASP A 96 -5.99 -7.30 6.61
N SER A 97 -6.53 -7.75 5.46
CA SER A 97 -6.86 -9.17 5.22
C SER A 97 -5.62 -10.08 5.17
N LEU A 98 -4.48 -9.56 4.71
CA LEU A 98 -3.23 -10.30 4.60
C LEU A 98 -2.39 -10.27 5.89
N LEU A 99 -2.47 -9.20 6.70
CA LEU A 99 -1.62 -9.01 7.88
C LEU A 99 -2.20 -9.57 9.19
N GLU A 100 -3.51 -9.73 9.31
CA GLU A 100 -4.11 -10.37 10.51
C GLU A 100 -3.85 -11.88 10.58
N SER A 101 -3.56 -12.56 9.47
CA SER A 101 -3.38 -14.02 9.46
C SER A 101 -1.94 -14.51 9.69
N GLY A 102 -0.92 -13.69 9.41
CA GLY A 102 0.46 -14.21 9.28
C GLY A 102 1.44 -13.91 10.42
N ALA A 103 1.39 -12.72 11.04
CA ALA A 103 2.55 -12.22 11.81
C ALA A 103 2.32 -12.00 13.31
N GLY A 104 1.08 -11.84 13.77
CA GLY A 104 0.76 -11.58 15.18
C GLY A 104 0.92 -12.79 16.13
N PRO A 105 0.53 -14.02 15.74
CA PRO A 105 0.59 -15.17 16.64
C PRO A 105 1.99 -15.76 16.81
N VAL A 106 2.83 -15.74 15.77
CA VAL A 106 4.17 -16.36 15.78
C VAL A 106 5.16 -15.57 16.64
N ASP A 107 5.18 -14.23 16.53
CA ASP A 107 6.03 -13.40 17.41
C ASP A 107 5.61 -13.52 18.89
N ARG A 108 4.31 -13.66 19.15
CA ARG A 108 3.78 -13.81 20.51
C ARG A 108 4.05 -15.19 21.11
N SER A 109 3.95 -16.27 20.34
CA SER A 109 4.24 -17.62 20.82
C SER A 109 5.73 -17.87 21.04
N LEU A 110 6.60 -17.34 20.16
CA LEU A 110 8.05 -17.41 20.32
C LEU A 110 8.54 -16.57 21.51
N GLY A 111 8.02 -15.35 21.69
CA GLY A 111 8.30 -14.52 22.86
C GLY A 111 7.79 -15.13 24.17
N PHE A 112 6.64 -15.81 24.14
CA PHE A 112 6.08 -16.52 25.29
C PHE A 112 6.92 -17.76 25.67
N LEU A 113 7.34 -18.57 24.70
CA LEU A 113 8.23 -19.72 24.94
C LEU A 113 9.61 -19.28 25.46
N TYR A 114 10.15 -18.17 24.98
CA TYR A 114 11.37 -17.56 25.52
C TYR A 114 11.17 -17.07 26.97
N GLY A 115 10.04 -16.41 27.26
CA GLY A 115 9.70 -15.99 28.62
C GLY A 115 9.55 -17.15 29.60
N LEU A 116 8.94 -18.25 29.15
CA LEU A 116 8.78 -19.47 29.95
C LEU A 116 10.12 -20.17 30.23
N THR A 117 10.97 -20.32 29.21
CA THR A 117 12.28 -20.97 29.37
C THR A 117 13.21 -20.17 30.29
N ARG A 118 13.08 -18.84 30.32
CA ARG A 118 13.83 -17.98 31.24
C ARG A 118 13.23 -17.89 32.65
N GLY A 119 11.90 -18.02 32.79
CA GLY A 119 11.24 -18.01 34.10
C GLY A 119 11.39 -19.32 34.88
N LEU A 120 11.84 -20.39 34.22
CA LEU A 120 12.06 -21.72 34.81
C LEU A 120 13.56 -22.04 35.06
N ALA A 121 14.47 -21.13 34.70
CA ALA A 121 15.91 -21.23 34.94
C ALA A 121 16.36 -20.19 35.98
#